data_AF-A0A7W1FXJ7-F1
#
_entry.id   AF-A0A7W1FXJ7-F1
#
_cell.length_a   1.000
_cell.length_b   1.000
_cell.length_c   1.000
_cell.angle_alpha   90.00
_cell.angle_beta   90.00
_cell.angle_gamma   90.00
#
_symmetry.space_group_name_H-M   'P 1'
#
loop_
_entity.id
_entity.type
_entity.pdbx_description
1 polymer ?
#
loop_
_entity_poly.entity_id
_entity_poly.type
_entity_poly.pdbx_seq_one_letter_code
_entity_poly.pdbx_strand_id
1 'polypeptide(L)'
;TLEKLFAQESDRFVQGANHKKDGKNQKTWYDLSAVEEIERRDDFFDYFFTCKLRHIGLLEIDSFLAFHLANSFDNNKKDYFRFLNITLRQYQDKILSPNIAETVKEWIKFNEADSDKDLSGKETKTKGKIKRGRDDNATKLNQEQTALLISFLRTGKIILKDEYLYNNEAGHAFSILTGFSADSLRQNLSEAALKRISTKKNIAIVSNAIISLQLLIEKELKEKK
;
A
#
# COMPACT_ATOMS: atom_id res chain seq x y z
N THR A 1 6.30 -50.31 13.64
CA THR A 1 6.36 -49.17 14.58
C THR A 1 5.67 -47.99 13.94
N LEU A 2 5.05 -47.10 14.73
CA LEU A 2 4.38 -45.89 14.22
C LEU A 2 5.29 -45.07 13.29
N GLU A 3 6.58 -44.98 13.60
CA GLU A 3 7.58 -44.32 12.74
C GLU A 3 7.71 -44.94 11.33
N LYS A 4 7.55 -46.26 11.18
CA LYS A 4 7.58 -46.91 9.86
C LYS A 4 6.30 -46.63 9.06
N LEU A 5 5.16 -46.51 9.76
CA LEU A 5 3.87 -46.16 9.16
C LEU A 5 3.91 -44.70 8.66
N PHE A 6 4.37 -43.77 9.49
CA PHE A 6 4.49 -42.36 9.11
C PHE A 6 5.51 -42.13 7.99
N ALA A 7 6.61 -42.89 7.96
CA ALA A 7 7.57 -42.83 6.86
C ALA A 7 7.02 -43.41 5.54
N GLN A 8 6.06 -44.35 5.61
CA GLN A 8 5.40 -44.92 4.43
C GLN A 8 4.27 -44.01 3.91
N GLU A 9 3.61 -43.27 4.80
CA GLU A 9 2.58 -42.29 4.48
C GLU A 9 3.16 -40.87 4.42
N SER A 10 4.24 -40.66 3.67
CA SER A 10 4.93 -39.35 3.56
C SER A 10 4.06 -38.23 3.00
N ASP A 11 2.95 -38.58 2.36
CA ASP A 11 1.96 -37.64 1.81
C ASP A 11 0.98 -37.13 2.90
N ARG A 12 0.96 -37.78 4.06
CA ARG A 12 0.10 -37.44 5.20
C ARG A 12 0.90 -37.04 6.42
N PHE A 13 2.00 -37.72 6.71
CA PHE A 13 2.80 -37.45 7.90
C PHE A 13 4.18 -36.94 7.51
N VAL A 14 4.61 -35.86 8.14
CA VAL A 14 5.96 -35.32 7.94
C VAL A 14 6.71 -35.24 9.26
N GLN A 15 7.96 -35.68 9.22
CA GLN A 15 8.84 -35.65 10.37
C GLN A 15 9.31 -34.20 10.63
N GLY A 16 9.08 -33.74 11.85
CA GLY A 16 9.56 -32.48 12.38
C GLY A 16 11.05 -32.48 12.75
N ALA A 17 11.51 -31.34 13.29
CA ALA A 17 12.82 -31.27 13.92
C ALA A 17 12.92 -32.25 15.10
N ASN A 18 14.11 -32.81 15.32
CA ASN A 18 14.35 -33.63 16.49
C ASN A 18 14.50 -32.72 17.71
N HIS A 19 13.64 -32.88 18.70
CA HIS A 19 13.77 -32.15 19.97
C HIS A 19 14.35 -33.07 21.04
N LYS A 20 15.21 -32.50 21.89
CA LYS A 20 15.69 -33.18 23.10
C LYS A 20 14.67 -32.98 24.21
N LYS A 21 14.00 -34.07 24.58
CA LYS A 21 13.15 -34.14 25.77
C LYS A 21 13.73 -35.21 26.70
N ASP A 22 14.01 -34.83 27.95
CA ASP A 22 14.60 -35.71 28.96
C ASP A 22 15.88 -36.44 28.52
N GLY A 23 16.76 -35.72 27.82
CA GLY A 23 18.06 -36.24 27.35
C GLY A 23 17.99 -37.23 26.19
N LYS A 24 16.80 -37.54 25.66
CA LYS A 24 16.61 -38.38 24.48
C LYS A 24 16.14 -37.56 23.29
N ASN A 25 16.64 -37.90 22.10
CA ASN A 25 16.14 -37.33 20.85
C ASN A 25 14.77 -37.94 20.56
N GLN A 26 13.73 -37.12 20.59
CA GLN A 26 12.39 -37.53 20.22
C GLN A 26 12.08 -37.00 18.81
N LYS A 27 11.60 -37.90 17.94
CA LYS A 27 11.09 -37.53 16.62
C LYS A 27 9.64 -37.10 16.78
N THR A 28 9.32 -35.89 16.32
CA THR A 28 7.94 -35.42 16.22
C THR A 28 7.44 -35.69 14.80
N TRP A 29 6.19 -36.13 14.67
CA TRP A 29 5.53 -36.37 13.39
C TRP A 29 4.25 -35.55 13.37
N TYR A 30 4.03 -34.83 12.27
CA TYR A 30 2.85 -33.98 12.09
C TYR A 30 1.95 -34.57 11.03
N ASP A 31 0.65 -34.68 11.34
CA ASP A 31 -0.37 -35.09 10.39
C ASP A 31 -0.81 -33.88 9.55
N LEU A 32 -0.40 -33.84 8.29
CA LEU A 32 -0.81 -32.85 7.31
C LEU A 32 -2.30 -32.96 6.93
N SER A 33 -3.01 -34.00 7.38
CA SER A 33 -4.46 -34.11 7.26
C SER A 33 -5.20 -33.76 8.55
N ALA A 34 -4.49 -33.61 9.67
CA ALA A 34 -5.12 -33.21 10.93
C ALA A 34 -5.53 -31.74 10.89
N VAL A 35 -6.59 -31.46 11.64
CA VAL A 35 -7.17 -30.13 11.91
C VAL A 35 -6.36 -29.39 12.99
N GLU A 36 -5.27 -29.98 13.48
CA GLU A 36 -4.45 -29.38 14.53
C GLU A 36 -3.92 -28.00 14.10
N GLU A 37 -4.31 -26.98 14.87
CA GLU A 37 -3.94 -25.58 14.66
C GLU A 37 -2.49 -25.39 15.13
N ILE A 38 -1.55 -25.44 14.18
CA ILE A 38 -0.17 -25.03 14.46
C ILE A 38 -0.14 -23.50 14.54
N GLU A 39 0.38 -22.97 15.64
CA GLU A 39 0.50 -21.55 15.86
C GLU A 39 1.77 -21.00 15.20
N ARG A 40 1.74 -19.72 14.82
CA ARG A 40 2.91 -19.05 14.24
C ARG A 40 4.16 -19.10 15.14
N ARG A 41 3.98 -19.21 16.46
CA ARG A 41 5.06 -19.24 17.45
C ARG A 41 5.77 -20.60 17.51
N ASP A 42 5.22 -21.62 16.86
CA ASP A 42 5.85 -22.92 16.80
C ASP A 42 7.09 -22.88 15.89
N ASP A 43 8.20 -23.45 16.37
CA ASP A 43 9.50 -23.48 15.67
C ASP A 43 9.46 -24.13 14.27
N PHE A 44 8.38 -24.85 13.96
CA PHE A 44 8.19 -25.62 12.74
C PHE A 44 7.08 -25.05 11.83
N PHE A 45 6.51 -23.90 12.19
CA PHE A 45 5.40 -23.31 11.48
C PHE A 45 5.72 -23.06 9.99
N ASP A 46 6.93 -22.58 9.67
CA ASP A 46 7.36 -22.31 8.30
C ASP A 46 7.38 -23.58 7.43
N TYR A 47 7.90 -24.67 7.98
CA TYR A 47 7.98 -25.95 7.28
C TYR A 47 6.59 -26.57 7.14
N PHE A 48 5.79 -26.61 8.20
CA PHE A 48 4.42 -27.10 8.14
C PHE A 48 3.59 -26.33 7.10
N PHE A 49 3.65 -25.00 7.14
CA PHE A 49 2.96 -24.13 6.20
C PHE A 49 3.35 -24.46 4.75
N THR A 50 4.64 -24.66 4.50
CA THR A 50 5.16 -25.05 3.18
C THR A 50 4.66 -26.42 2.75
N CYS A 51 4.66 -27.40 3.66
CA CYS A 51 4.10 -28.72 3.39
C CYS A 51 2.62 -28.64 3.07
N LYS A 52 1.82 -27.87 3.82
CA LYS A 52 0.40 -27.66 3.52
C LYS A 52 0.21 -27.03 2.13
N LEU A 53 0.96 -25.99 1.78
CA LEU A 53 0.94 -25.40 0.43
C LEU A 53 1.18 -26.43 -0.68
N ARG A 54 2.05 -27.42 -0.44
CA ARG A 54 2.31 -28.50 -1.40
C ARG A 54 1.12 -29.43 -1.61
N HIS A 55 0.30 -29.65 -0.58
CA HIS A 55 -0.75 -30.67 -0.58
C HIS A 55 -2.14 -30.12 -0.96
N ILE A 56 -2.35 -28.81 -0.87
CA ILE A 56 -3.63 -28.19 -1.24
C ILE A 56 -3.73 -27.94 -2.75
N GLY A 57 -4.96 -27.90 -3.28
CA GLY A 57 -5.19 -27.59 -4.70
C GLY A 57 -4.82 -26.14 -5.03
N LEU A 58 -4.38 -25.87 -6.26
CA LEU A 58 -4.04 -24.50 -6.71
C LEU A 58 -5.18 -23.50 -6.46
N LEU A 59 -6.43 -23.93 -6.62
CA LEU A 59 -7.62 -23.10 -6.40
C LEU A 59 -7.90 -22.79 -4.92
N GLU A 60 -7.29 -23.54 -4.00
CA GLU A 60 -7.49 -23.39 -2.56
C GLU A 60 -6.37 -22.56 -1.91
N ILE A 61 -5.27 -22.31 -2.64
CA ILE A 61 -4.12 -21.55 -2.15
C ILE A 61 -4.55 -20.17 -1.68
N ASP A 62 -5.37 -19.44 -2.44
CA ASP A 62 -5.80 -18.08 -2.07
C ASP A 62 -6.56 -18.07 -0.73
N SER A 63 -7.47 -19.02 -0.54
CA SER A 63 -8.23 -19.18 0.71
C SER A 63 -7.31 -19.53 1.88
N PHE A 64 -6.34 -20.42 1.67
CA PHE A 64 -5.35 -20.80 2.67
C PHE A 64 -4.46 -19.59 3.05
N LEU A 65 -3.98 -18.83 2.05
CA LEU A 65 -3.16 -17.65 2.28
C LEU A 65 -3.94 -16.56 3.02
N ALA A 66 -5.20 -16.32 2.66
CA ALA A 66 -6.08 -15.37 3.32
C ALA A 66 -6.39 -15.78 4.76
N PHE A 67 -6.65 -17.07 5.02
CA PHE A 67 -6.88 -17.60 6.36
C PHE A 67 -5.69 -17.32 7.27
N HIS A 68 -4.46 -17.63 6.83
CA HIS A 68 -3.28 -17.41 7.66
C HIS A 68 -2.94 -15.92 7.83
N LEU A 69 -3.19 -15.08 6.83
CA LEU A 69 -3.08 -13.63 7.00
C LEU A 69 -3.97 -13.15 8.15
N ALA A 70 -5.22 -13.60 8.19
CA ALA A 70 -6.19 -13.17 9.21
C ALA A 70 -5.90 -13.77 10.59
N ASN A 71 -5.60 -15.07 10.66
CA ASN A 71 -5.58 -15.83 11.93
C ASN A 71 -4.18 -16.06 12.51
N SER A 72 -3.12 -16.04 11.69
CA SER A 72 -1.75 -16.30 12.16
C SER A 72 -0.86 -15.05 12.14
N PHE A 73 -1.25 -14.02 11.39
CA PHE A 73 -0.49 -12.79 11.22
C PHE A 73 -1.27 -11.52 11.61
N ASP A 74 -2.44 -11.66 12.25
CA ASP A 74 -3.27 -10.53 12.73
C ASP A 74 -3.56 -9.47 11.65
N ASN A 75 -3.77 -9.92 10.40
CA ASN A 75 -3.90 -9.07 9.21
C ASN A 75 -2.68 -8.16 8.90
N ASN A 76 -1.52 -8.42 9.51
CA ASN A 76 -0.28 -7.69 9.24
C ASN A 76 0.34 -8.15 7.91
N LYS A 77 -0.10 -7.54 6.81
CA LYS A 77 0.37 -7.82 5.45
C LYS A 77 1.89 -7.73 5.30
N LYS A 78 2.54 -6.72 5.90
CA LYS A 78 3.99 -6.50 5.76
C LYS A 78 4.79 -7.67 6.32
N ASP A 79 4.42 -8.10 7.52
CA ASP A 79 5.05 -9.22 8.20
C ASP A 79 4.75 -10.55 7.47
N TYR A 80 3.51 -10.73 7.02
CA TYR A 80 3.11 -11.93 6.30
C TYR A 80 3.79 -12.06 4.92
N PHE A 81 3.84 -11.00 4.11
CA PHE A 81 4.53 -11.03 2.82
C PHE A 81 6.02 -11.24 3.00
N ARG A 82 6.62 -10.70 4.09
CA ARG A 82 8.00 -11.00 4.43
C ARG A 82 8.19 -12.48 4.72
N PHE A 83 7.30 -13.09 5.51
CA PHE A 83 7.29 -14.53 5.77
C PHE A 83 7.17 -15.33 4.47
N LEU A 84 6.15 -15.09 3.63
CA LEU A 84 5.95 -15.82 2.37
C LEU A 84 7.18 -15.74 1.45
N ASN A 85 7.79 -14.56 1.33
CA ASN A 85 9.00 -14.40 0.53
C ASN A 85 10.20 -15.21 1.07
N ILE A 86 10.34 -15.33 2.39
CA ILE A 86 11.38 -16.16 3.00
C ILE A 86 11.06 -17.64 2.75
N THR A 87 9.82 -18.05 2.97
CA THR A 87 9.32 -19.42 2.74
C THR A 87 9.57 -19.87 1.31
N LEU A 88 9.23 -19.04 0.33
CA LEU A 88 9.53 -19.30 -1.08
C LEU A 88 11.04 -19.45 -1.31
N ARG A 89 11.88 -18.52 -0.82
CA ARG A 89 13.33 -18.62 -1.01
C ARG A 89 13.94 -19.88 -0.39
N GLN A 90 13.40 -20.33 0.74
CA GLN A 90 13.93 -21.46 1.48
C GLN A 90 13.52 -22.81 0.86
N TYR A 91 12.31 -22.88 0.31
CA TYR A 91 11.67 -24.15 -0.06
C TYR A 91 11.21 -24.27 -1.52
N GLN A 92 11.28 -23.21 -2.33
CA GLN A 92 10.81 -23.23 -3.73
C GLN A 92 11.47 -24.33 -4.57
N ASP A 93 12.76 -24.63 -4.34
CA ASP A 93 13.49 -25.63 -5.12
C ASP A 93 13.54 -27.02 -4.45
N LYS A 94 12.92 -27.15 -3.26
CA LYS A 94 13.01 -28.37 -2.43
C LYS A 94 11.67 -29.04 -2.18
N ILE A 95 10.61 -28.25 -1.98
CA ILE A 95 9.31 -28.73 -1.51
C ILE A 95 8.19 -28.24 -2.43
N LEU A 96 8.22 -26.97 -2.84
CA LEU A 96 7.13 -26.39 -3.64
C LEU A 96 7.34 -26.67 -5.13
N SER A 97 6.24 -26.89 -5.84
CA SER A 97 6.29 -26.92 -7.30
C SER A 97 6.38 -25.48 -7.86
N PRO A 98 6.91 -25.29 -9.08
CA PRO A 98 6.96 -23.97 -9.71
C PRO A 98 5.58 -23.29 -9.80
N ASN A 99 4.53 -24.07 -10.06
CA ASN A 99 3.16 -23.55 -10.16
C ASN A 99 2.68 -22.99 -8.82
N ILE A 100 2.89 -23.71 -7.72
CA ILE A 100 2.49 -23.23 -6.37
C ILE A 100 3.28 -21.97 -6.01
N ALA A 101 4.59 -21.97 -6.28
CA ALA A 101 5.43 -20.81 -6.01
C ALA A 101 5.01 -19.57 -6.82
N GLU A 102 4.60 -19.76 -8.08
CA GLU A 102 4.10 -18.66 -8.90
C GLU A 102 2.73 -18.17 -8.41
N THR A 103 1.80 -19.07 -8.08
CA THR A 103 0.49 -18.70 -7.51
C THR A 103 0.64 -17.88 -6.23
N VAL A 104 1.55 -18.27 -5.31
CA VAL A 104 1.82 -17.48 -4.10
C VAL A 104 2.40 -16.09 -4.46
N LYS A 105 3.27 -15.99 -5.46
CA LYS A 105 3.81 -14.70 -5.93
C LYS A 105 2.74 -13.82 -6.56
N GLU A 106 1.84 -14.39 -7.35
CA GLU A 106 0.68 -13.71 -7.93
C GLU A 106 -0.21 -13.16 -6.83
N TRP A 107 -0.50 -13.96 -5.80
CA TRP A 107 -1.29 -13.55 -4.65
C TRP A 107 -0.65 -12.38 -3.89
N ILE A 108 0.67 -12.43 -3.66
CA ILE A 108 1.42 -11.30 -3.05
C ILE A 108 1.28 -10.05 -3.92
N LYS A 109 1.55 -10.13 -5.23
CA LYS A 109 1.45 -8.98 -6.15
C LYS A 109 0.04 -8.38 -6.18
N PHE A 110 -0.99 -9.21 -6.20
CA PHE A 110 -2.39 -8.78 -6.18
C PHE A 110 -2.71 -8.02 -4.90
N ASN A 111 -2.31 -8.55 -3.74
CA ASN A 111 -2.60 -7.95 -2.44
C ASN A 111 -1.70 -6.75 -2.09
N GLU A 112 -0.51 -6.65 -2.69
CA GLU A 112 0.32 -5.44 -2.70
C GLU A 112 -0.28 -4.35 -3.60
N ALA A 113 -0.84 -4.73 -4.76
CA ALA A 113 -1.52 -3.79 -5.66
C ALA A 113 -2.80 -3.20 -5.05
N ASP A 114 -3.52 -3.96 -4.22
CA ASP A 114 -4.67 -3.45 -3.48
C ASP A 114 -4.28 -2.53 -2.30
N SER A 115 -3.05 -2.60 -1.78
CA SER A 115 -2.53 -1.57 -0.85
C SER A 115 -2.10 -0.28 -1.56
N ASP A 116 -1.96 -0.29 -2.89
CA ASP A 116 -1.63 0.88 -3.72
C ASP A 116 -2.88 1.54 -4.35
N LYS A 117 -4.09 1.03 -4.08
CA LYS A 117 -5.37 1.59 -4.56
C LYS A 117 -6.06 2.53 -3.58
N ASP A 118 -5.49 2.76 -2.41
CA ASP A 118 -5.80 3.94 -1.60
C ASP A 118 -4.86 5.05 -2.02
N LEU A 119 -5.34 6.04 -2.80
CA LEU A 119 -4.86 7.43 -3.03
C LEU A 119 -3.42 7.83 -2.59
N SER A 120 -2.46 6.93 -2.68
CA SER A 120 -1.06 7.09 -2.33
C SER A 120 -0.35 7.27 -3.64
N GLY A 121 -0.12 8.53 -3.99
CA GLY A 121 0.70 8.89 -5.12
C GLY A 121 2.07 8.26 -4.96
N LYS A 122 2.32 7.13 -5.63
CA LYS A 122 3.69 6.73 -5.98
C LYS A 122 4.35 7.97 -6.53
N GLU A 123 5.48 8.38 -5.94
CA GLU A 123 6.33 9.44 -6.48
C GLU A 123 6.63 9.09 -7.94
N THR A 124 5.83 9.64 -8.83
CA THR A 124 6.12 9.63 -10.25
C THR A 124 7.32 10.53 -10.34
N LYS A 125 8.51 9.93 -10.49
CA LYS A 125 9.70 10.63 -10.95
C LYS A 125 9.32 11.27 -12.29
N THR A 126 8.82 12.49 -12.21
CA THR A 126 8.38 13.29 -13.35
C THR A 126 9.63 13.64 -14.11
N LYS A 127 9.96 12.80 -15.11
CA LYS A 127 10.98 13.12 -16.10
C LYS A 127 10.51 14.39 -16.83
N GLY A 128 11.15 15.50 -16.49
CA GLY A 128 10.89 16.82 -17.07
C GLY A 128 9.97 17.65 -16.19
N LYS A 129 10.53 18.43 -15.25
CA LYS A 129 9.82 19.59 -14.70
C LYS A 129 9.54 20.53 -15.86
N ILE A 130 8.29 20.62 -16.32
CA ILE A 130 7.85 21.66 -17.26
C ILE A 130 8.06 22.99 -16.54
N LYS A 131 9.05 23.78 -16.96
CA LYS A 131 9.24 25.14 -16.44
C LYS A 131 8.11 26.02 -16.98
N ARG A 132 7.17 26.37 -16.10
CA ARG A 132 6.07 27.27 -16.43
C ARG A 132 6.48 28.72 -16.45
N GLY A 133 5.89 29.46 -17.39
CA GLY A 133 6.01 30.92 -17.49
C GLY A 133 4.87 31.62 -16.75
N ARG A 134 5.05 32.91 -16.45
CA ARG A 134 4.00 33.73 -15.81
C ARG A 134 2.73 33.84 -16.65
N ASP A 135 2.87 33.77 -17.98
CA ASP A 135 1.82 34.09 -18.96
C ASP A 135 1.58 32.93 -19.95
N ASP A 136 1.92 31.70 -19.58
CA ASP A 136 1.72 30.52 -20.44
C ASP A 136 0.26 30.07 -20.56
N ASN A 137 -0.66 30.66 -19.77
CA ASN A 137 -2.11 30.42 -19.73
C ASN A 137 -2.54 28.94 -19.65
N ALA A 138 -1.63 28.03 -19.27
CA ALA A 138 -1.92 26.61 -19.15
C ALA A 138 -2.95 26.31 -18.03
N THR A 139 -2.99 27.19 -17.03
CA THR A 139 -4.03 27.22 -15.98
C THR A 139 -4.66 28.61 -15.94
N LYS A 140 -5.93 28.70 -15.51
CA LYS A 140 -6.64 29.99 -15.36
C LYS A 140 -5.98 30.96 -14.38
N LEU A 141 -5.17 30.44 -13.44
CA LEU A 141 -4.47 31.22 -12.42
C LEU A 141 -2.97 31.21 -12.69
N ASN A 142 -2.32 32.35 -12.48
CA ASN A 142 -0.87 32.44 -12.41
C ASN A 142 -0.33 32.04 -11.03
N GLN A 143 0.99 31.99 -10.88
CA GLN A 143 1.64 31.51 -9.66
C GLN A 143 1.18 32.22 -8.37
N GLU A 144 1.07 33.55 -8.37
CA GLU A 144 0.64 34.31 -7.19
C GLU A 144 -0.84 34.07 -6.88
N GLN A 145 -1.67 33.98 -7.91
CA GLN A 145 -3.10 33.70 -7.77
C GLN A 145 -3.35 32.27 -7.30
N THR A 146 -2.55 31.30 -7.75
CA THR A 146 -2.57 29.92 -7.25
C THR A 146 -2.20 29.87 -5.77
N ALA A 147 -1.17 30.61 -5.35
CA ALA A 147 -0.81 30.69 -3.93
C ALA A 147 -1.95 31.32 -3.09
N LEU A 148 -2.60 32.35 -3.62
CA LEU A 148 -3.75 32.98 -2.97
C LEU A 148 -4.96 32.04 -2.86
N LEU A 149 -5.24 31.25 -3.91
CA LEU A 149 -6.28 30.21 -3.88
C LEU A 149 -6.00 29.16 -2.82
N ILE A 150 -4.77 28.64 -2.75
CA ILE A 150 -4.36 27.66 -1.72
C ILE A 150 -4.60 28.23 -0.32
N SER A 151 -4.29 29.52 -0.09
CA SER A 151 -4.58 30.20 1.17
C SER A 151 -6.07 30.23 1.48
N PHE A 152 -6.94 30.53 0.51
CA PHE A 152 -8.39 30.51 0.73
C PHE A 152 -8.93 29.10 1.00
N LEU A 153 -8.42 28.08 0.30
CA LEU A 153 -8.80 26.69 0.55
C LEU A 153 -8.43 26.23 1.96
N ARG A 154 -7.26 26.66 2.48
CA ARG A 154 -6.85 26.43 3.88
C ARG A 154 -7.77 27.14 4.86
N THR A 155 -8.04 28.44 4.64
CA THR A 155 -8.92 29.23 5.51
C THR A 155 -10.34 28.66 5.53
N GLY A 156 -10.85 28.22 4.38
CA GLY A 156 -12.15 27.57 4.25
C GLY A 156 -12.19 26.11 4.72
N LYS A 157 -11.08 25.57 5.26
CA LYS A 157 -10.95 24.18 5.72
C LYS A 157 -11.28 23.13 4.65
N ILE A 158 -11.10 23.48 3.38
CA ILE A 158 -11.23 22.55 2.24
C ILE A 158 -9.97 21.67 2.14
N ILE A 159 -8.83 22.20 2.58
CA ILE A 159 -7.57 21.45 2.73
C ILE A 159 -7.03 21.57 4.17
N LEU A 160 -6.34 20.53 4.65
CA LEU A 160 -5.84 20.44 6.02
C LEU A 160 -4.81 21.53 6.33
N LYS A 161 -4.82 22.01 7.59
CA LYS A 161 -3.98 23.13 8.02
C LYS A 161 -2.66 22.71 8.67
N ASP A 162 -2.61 21.81 9.66
CA ASP A 162 -1.34 21.55 10.39
C ASP A 162 -1.34 20.29 11.31
N GLU A 163 -1.67 19.09 10.83
CA GLU A 163 -1.43 17.85 11.65
C GLU A 163 -0.91 16.64 10.86
N TYR A 164 -1.15 16.57 9.54
CA TYR A 164 -0.87 15.35 8.75
C TYR A 164 -0.17 15.61 7.41
N LEU A 165 0.14 16.86 7.08
CA LEU A 165 0.80 17.25 5.83
C LEU A 165 1.96 18.17 6.16
N TYR A 166 3.18 17.72 5.93
CA TYR A 166 4.34 18.60 6.00
C TYR A 166 4.21 19.66 4.91
N ASN A 167 4.53 20.93 5.22
CA ASN A 167 4.34 22.07 4.32
C ASN A 167 4.99 21.91 2.93
N ASN A 168 6.04 21.08 2.82
CA ASN A 168 6.65 20.74 1.55
C ASN A 168 5.76 19.83 0.69
N GLU A 169 5.02 18.89 1.29
CA GLU A 169 4.19 17.90 0.60
C GLU A 169 3.01 18.54 -0.11
N ALA A 170 2.33 19.49 0.54
CA ALA A 170 1.27 20.24 -0.10
C ALA A 170 1.86 21.16 -1.21
N GLY A 171 3.04 21.74 -1.02
CA GLY A 171 3.75 22.49 -2.07
C GLY A 171 4.07 21.61 -3.29
N HIS A 172 4.50 20.37 -3.05
CA HIS A 172 4.72 19.36 -4.07
C HIS A 172 3.43 18.93 -4.78
N ALA A 173 2.34 18.69 -4.05
CA ALA A 173 1.06 18.31 -4.63
C ALA A 173 0.55 19.40 -5.60
N PHE A 174 0.55 20.66 -5.18
CA PHE A 174 0.16 21.75 -6.07
C PHE A 174 1.19 22.01 -7.19
N SER A 175 2.46 21.71 -6.97
CA SER A 175 3.47 21.75 -8.03
C SER A 175 3.17 20.71 -9.13
N ILE A 176 2.75 19.51 -8.76
CA ILE A 176 2.32 18.47 -9.70
C ILE A 176 1.07 18.92 -10.46
N LEU A 177 0.07 19.43 -9.75
CA LEU A 177 -1.22 19.82 -10.33
C LEU A 177 -1.15 21.05 -11.23
N THR A 178 -0.21 21.97 -10.96
CA THR A 178 -0.17 23.26 -11.65
C THR A 178 1.08 23.46 -12.48
N GLY A 179 2.14 22.67 -12.30
CA GLY A 179 3.43 22.85 -12.98
C GLY A 179 4.28 24.02 -12.46
N PHE A 180 3.82 24.79 -11.46
CA PHE A 180 4.65 25.79 -10.79
C PHE A 180 5.61 25.12 -9.80
N SER A 181 6.80 25.68 -9.58
CA SER A 181 7.76 25.08 -8.64
C SER A 181 7.21 25.15 -7.21
N ALA A 182 7.33 24.04 -6.45
CA ALA A 182 7.00 24.00 -5.01
C ALA A 182 7.74 25.08 -4.21
N ASP A 183 9.00 25.36 -4.54
CA ASP A 183 9.82 26.40 -3.89
C ASP A 183 9.27 27.82 -4.13
N SER A 184 8.56 27.98 -5.24
CA SER A 184 8.00 29.24 -5.74
C SER A 184 6.53 29.42 -5.31
N LEU A 185 5.79 28.31 -5.17
CA LEU A 185 4.49 28.19 -4.51
C LEU A 185 4.72 28.13 -2.99
N ARG A 186 5.34 29.17 -2.41
CA ARG A 186 5.59 29.23 -0.96
C ARG A 186 4.25 29.10 -0.23
N GLN A 187 4.04 27.98 0.45
CA GLN A 187 2.79 27.74 1.18
C GLN A 187 2.74 28.44 2.53
N ASN A 188 3.91 28.79 3.06
CA ASN A 188 4.09 29.65 4.23
C ASN A 188 4.40 31.08 3.77
N LEU A 189 3.45 31.68 3.04
CA LEU A 189 3.50 33.11 2.82
C LEU A 189 3.44 33.78 4.20
N SER A 190 4.48 34.52 4.56
CA SER A 190 4.40 35.41 5.71
C SER A 190 3.20 36.34 5.52
N GLU A 191 2.62 36.80 6.63
CA GLU A 191 1.48 37.72 6.57
C GLU A 191 1.75 38.93 5.66
N ALA A 192 2.99 39.42 5.66
CA ALA A 192 3.48 40.47 4.75
C ALA A 192 3.47 40.03 3.26
N ALA A 193 3.91 38.82 2.95
CA ALA A 193 3.91 38.30 1.58
C ALA A 193 2.49 38.03 1.07
N LEU A 194 1.61 37.51 1.94
CA LEU A 194 0.20 37.30 1.63
C LEU A 194 -0.49 38.64 1.34
N LYS A 195 -0.29 39.64 2.20
CA LYS A 195 -0.82 41.00 2.01
C LYS A 195 -0.36 41.62 0.68
N ARG A 196 0.87 41.34 0.26
CA ARG A 196 1.41 41.82 -1.03
C ARG A 196 0.69 41.22 -2.24
N ILE A 197 0.36 39.93 -2.20
CA ILE A 197 -0.30 39.25 -3.33
C ILE A 197 -1.83 39.39 -3.30
N SER A 198 -2.43 39.68 -2.15
CA SER A 198 -3.86 39.93 -1.93
C SER A 198 -4.33 41.29 -2.48
N THR A 199 -3.90 41.63 -3.69
CA THR A 199 -4.38 42.82 -4.40
C THR A 199 -5.82 42.62 -4.87
N LYS A 200 -6.59 43.71 -4.99
CA LYS A 200 -7.97 43.67 -5.50
C LYS A 200 -8.08 42.93 -6.84
N LYS A 201 -7.09 43.11 -7.72
CA LYS A 201 -6.99 42.41 -9.02
C LYS A 201 -6.83 40.90 -8.86
N ASN A 202 -5.89 40.46 -8.03
CA ASN A 202 -5.66 39.03 -7.83
C ASN A 202 -6.85 38.35 -7.14
N ILE A 203 -7.46 39.00 -6.14
CA ILE A 203 -8.67 38.52 -5.48
C ILE A 203 -9.81 38.36 -6.48
N ALA A 204 -10.04 39.36 -7.34
CA ALA A 204 -11.09 39.28 -8.36
C ALA A 204 -10.90 38.10 -9.33
N ILE A 205 -9.65 37.85 -9.76
CA ILE A 205 -9.33 36.75 -10.67
C ILE A 205 -9.56 35.40 -9.97
N VAL A 206 -9.13 35.23 -8.73
CA VAL A 206 -9.37 34.01 -7.95
C VAL A 206 -10.87 33.80 -7.71
N SER A 207 -11.61 34.86 -7.36
CA SER A 207 -13.07 34.81 -7.19
C SER A 207 -13.78 34.34 -8.46
N ASN A 208 -13.42 34.89 -9.63
CA ASN A 208 -14.00 34.49 -10.91
C ASN A 208 -13.71 33.02 -11.25
N ALA A 209 -12.53 32.51 -10.88
CA ALA A 209 -12.19 31.10 -11.06
C ALA A 209 -13.08 30.20 -10.18
N ILE A 210 -13.35 30.59 -8.93
CA ILE A 210 -14.23 29.86 -8.01
C ILE A 210 -15.68 29.88 -8.52
N ILE A 211 -16.19 31.04 -8.96
CA ILE A 211 -17.54 31.14 -9.53
C ILE A 211 -17.68 30.23 -10.76
N SER A 212 -16.67 30.21 -11.63
CA SER A 212 -16.66 29.31 -12.79
C SER A 212 -16.73 27.83 -12.38
N LEU A 213 -16.03 27.45 -11.31
CA LEU A 213 -16.08 26.08 -10.78
C LEU A 213 -17.46 25.76 -10.20
N GLN A 214 -18.06 26.69 -9.46
CA GLN A 214 -19.41 26.52 -8.93
C GLN A 214 -20.42 26.28 -10.05
N LEU A 215 -20.37 27.06 -11.13
CA LEU A 215 -21.27 26.88 -12.28
C LEU A 215 -21.12 25.50 -12.94
N LEU A 216 -19.91 24.95 -13.00
CA LEU A 216 -19.67 23.59 -13.49
C LEU A 216 -20.32 22.53 -12.59
N ILE A 217 -20.17 22.68 -11.27
CA ILE A 217 -20.78 21.77 -10.28
C ILE A 217 -22.31 21.85 -10.39
N GLU A 218 -22.88 23.05 -10.49
CA GLU A 218 -24.33 23.24 -10.65
C GLU A 218 -24.87 22.62 -11.94
N LYS A 219 -24.11 22.71 -13.03
CA LYS A 219 -24.46 22.05 -14.30
C LYS A 219 -24.51 20.54 -14.13
N GLU A 220 -23.47 19.94 -13.55
CA GLU A 220 -23.40 18.50 -13.28
C GLU A 220 -24.56 18.03 -12.39
N LEU A 221 -24.93 18.82 -11.37
CA LEU A 221 -26.07 18.52 -10.50
C LEU A 221 -27.42 18.60 -11.22
N LYS A 222 -27.55 19.44 -12.25
CA LYS A 222 -28.75 19.53 -13.09
C LYS A 222 -28.86 18.38 -14.07
N GLU A 223 -27.74 17.90 -14.60
CA GLU A 223 -27.71 16.78 -15.56
C GLU A 223 -27.95 15.41 -14.89
N LYS A 224 -27.74 15.31 -13.58
CA LYS A 224 -28.02 14.10 -12.77
C LYS A 224 -29.41 14.06 -12.14
N LYS A 225 -30.24 15.08 -12.38
CA LYS A 225 -31.66 15.12 -12.00
C LYS A 225 -32.54 14.75 -13.18
#